data_AF-A0A428BXV2-F1
#
_entry.id   AF-A0A428BXV2-F1
#
_cell.length_a   1.000
_cell.length_b   1.000
_cell.length_c   1.000
_cell.angle_alpha   90.00
_cell.angle_beta   90.00
_cell.angle_gamma   90.00
#
_symmetry.space_group_name_H-M   'P 1'
#
loop_
_entity.id
_entity.type
_entity.pdbx_description
1 polymer ?
#
loop_
_entity_poly.entity_id
_entity_poly.type
_entity_poly.pdbx_seq_one_letter_code
_entity_poly.pdbx_strand_id
1 'polypeptide(L)'
;MRYALLFRGINVGGKNKVVMADLKKDLAGLGFENPVSYINSGNLFFDSEEQEERIREILTAYFSRSYDFPQPFVLVSSAMLQKK
;
A
#
# COMPACT_ATOMS: atom_id res chain seq x y z
N MET A 1 7.03 -10.79 7.14
CA MET A 1 7.88 -10.33 6.01
C MET A 1 7.56 -8.88 5.70
N ARG A 2 8.53 -8.07 5.27
CA ARG A 2 8.32 -6.64 4.97
C ARG A 2 7.99 -6.42 3.49
N TYR A 3 7.02 -5.56 3.23
CA TYR A 3 6.56 -5.21 1.89
C TYR A 3 6.65 -3.71 1.65
N ALA A 4 6.89 -3.34 0.39
CA ALA A 4 6.70 -2.01 -0.13
C ALA A 4 5.44 -1.98 -1.01
N LEU A 5 4.54 -1.04 -0.73
CA LEU A 5 3.34 -0.74 -1.48
C LEU A 5 3.52 0.60 -2.18
N LEU A 6 3.53 0.58 -3.50
CA LEU A 6 3.88 1.72 -4.34
C LEU A 6 2.70 2.11 -5.22
N PHE A 7 2.29 3.37 -5.13
CA PHE A 7 1.27 3.95 -5.99
C PHE A 7 1.89 4.83 -7.07
N ARG A 8 1.14 5.03 -8.17
CA ARG A 8 1.46 5.99 -9.22
C ARG A 8 0.36 7.05 -9.32
N GLY A 9 0.74 8.31 -9.50
CA GLY A 9 -0.21 9.37 -9.84
C GLY A 9 -1.23 9.71 -8.75
N ILE A 10 -0.87 9.54 -7.47
CA ILE A 10 -1.68 9.99 -6.33
C ILE A 10 -1.19 11.35 -5.84
N ASN A 11 -2.10 12.15 -5.26
CA ASN A 11 -1.78 13.44 -4.63
C ASN A 11 -1.05 14.46 -5.55
N VAL A 12 -1.14 14.28 -6.87
CA VAL A 12 -0.58 15.18 -7.88
C VAL A 12 -1.69 15.96 -8.58
N GLY A 13 -1.50 17.26 -8.78
CA GLY A 13 -2.46 18.12 -9.48
C GLY A 13 -3.86 18.16 -8.87
N GLY A 14 -4.01 17.87 -7.57
CA GLY A 14 -5.29 17.86 -6.85
C GLY A 14 -6.22 16.68 -7.18
N LYS A 15 -5.74 15.68 -7.93
CA LYS A 15 -6.50 14.47 -8.29
C LYS A 15 -6.05 13.27 -7.44
N ASN A 16 -6.88 12.23 -7.40
CA ASN A 16 -6.57 10.95 -6.76
C ASN A 16 -6.04 11.14 -5.33
N LYS A 17 -6.80 11.88 -4.52
CA LYS A 17 -6.40 12.28 -3.18
C LYS A 17 -6.38 11.04 -2.29
N VAL A 18 -5.25 10.81 -1.64
CA VAL A 18 -5.04 9.76 -0.65
C VAL A 18 -4.42 10.38 0.59
N VAL A 19 -5.11 10.30 1.72
CA VAL A 19 -4.58 10.78 2.99
C VAL A 19 -3.70 9.68 3.59
N MET A 20 -2.38 9.89 3.58
CA MET A 20 -1.42 8.85 4.04
C MET A 20 -1.63 8.44 5.50
N ALA A 21 -2.10 9.35 6.35
CA ALA A 21 -2.40 9.04 7.75
C ALA A 21 -3.55 8.02 7.87
N ASP A 22 -4.62 8.24 7.12
CA ASP A 22 -5.79 7.35 7.08
C ASP A 22 -5.41 6.02 6.46
N LEU A 23 -4.67 6.03 5.34
CA LEU A 23 -4.22 4.80 4.70
C LEU A 23 -3.36 3.94 5.65
N LYS A 24 -2.46 4.52 6.43
CA LYS A 24 -1.68 3.76 7.44
C LYS A 24 -2.59 3.15 8.51
N LYS A 25 -3.59 3.90 8.98
CA LYS A 25 -4.56 3.41 9.97
C LYS A 25 -5.38 2.26 9.41
N ASP A 26 -5.80 2.36 8.15
CA ASP A 26 -6.56 1.33 7.47
C ASP A 26 -5.73 0.07 7.25
N LEU A 27 -4.47 0.19 6.83
CA LEU A 27 -3.56 -0.95 6.72
C LEU A 27 -3.41 -1.68 8.06
N ALA A 28 -3.29 -0.95 9.17
CA ALA A 28 -3.31 -1.56 10.50
C ALA A 28 -4.64 -2.25 10.82
N GLY A 29 -5.78 -1.64 10.46
CA GLY A 29 -7.11 -2.22 10.62
C GLY A 29 -7.36 -3.47 9.76
N LEU A 30 -6.64 -3.61 8.65
CA LEU A 30 -6.64 -4.81 7.78
C LEU A 30 -5.75 -5.93 8.31
N GLY A 31 -5.05 -5.72 9.43
CA GLY A 31 -4.16 -6.71 10.05
C GLY A 31 -2.70 -6.62 9.59
N PHE A 32 -2.31 -5.58 8.84
CA PHE A 32 -0.89 -5.36 8.50
C PHE A 32 -0.17 -4.62 9.62
N GLU A 33 1.07 -5.02 9.90
CA GLU A 33 1.84 -4.49 11.01
C GLU A 33 2.79 -3.37 10.58
N ASN A 34 3.14 -2.50 11.53
CA ASN A 34 4.12 -1.42 11.36
C ASN A 34 3.97 -0.59 10.06
N PRO A 35 2.76 -0.07 9.72
CA PRO A 35 2.58 0.73 8.52
C PRO A 35 3.34 2.07 8.62
N VAL A 36 4.26 2.30 7.68
CA VAL A 36 5.06 3.53 7.57
C VAL A 36 4.98 4.05 6.15
N SER A 37 4.81 5.36 5.99
CA SER A 37 4.80 6.03 4.69
C SER A 37 6.06 6.85 4.51
N TYR A 38 6.65 6.81 3.32
CA TYR A 38 7.68 7.76 2.91
C TYR A 38 7.02 8.96 2.24
N ILE A 39 7.07 10.11 2.93
CA ILE A 39 6.47 11.39 2.51
C ILE A 39 5.01 11.25 2.00
N ASN A 40 4.56 12.15 1.14
CA ASN A 40 3.22 12.11 0.54
C ASN A 40 3.25 11.59 -0.91
N SER A 41 4.17 10.68 -1.23
CA SER A 41 4.44 10.22 -2.60
C SER A 41 3.76 8.90 -2.96
N GLY A 42 3.00 8.29 -2.04
CA GLY A 42 2.38 6.98 -2.28
C GLY A 42 3.34 5.81 -2.13
N ASN A 43 4.38 5.96 -1.32
CA ASN A 43 5.27 4.88 -0.95
C ASN A 43 4.97 4.48 0.50
N LEU A 44 4.45 3.28 0.71
CA LEU A 44 4.18 2.74 2.04
C LEU A 44 4.92 1.42 2.25
N PHE A 45 5.17 1.12 3.50
CA PHE A 45 5.80 -0.09 3.95
C PHE A 45 4.98 -0.66 5.10
N PHE A 46 4.85 -1.97 5.15
CA PHE A 46 4.21 -2.68 6.24
C PHE A 46 4.78 -4.09 6.33
N ASP A 47 4.54 -4.75 7.45
CA ASP A 47 4.92 -6.13 7.70
C ASP A 47 3.66 -7.01 7.65
N SER A 48 3.79 -8.23 7.12
CA SER A 48 2.72 -9.22 7.07
C SER A 48 3.29 -10.64 7.06
N GLU A 49 2.59 -11.58 7.69
CA GLU A 49 2.87 -13.02 7.64
C GLU A 49 2.06 -13.74 6.55
N GLU A 50 1.11 -13.05 5.93
CA GLU A 50 0.27 -13.59 4.87
C GLU A 50 1.07 -13.84 3.57
N GLN A 51 0.56 -14.76 2.75
CA GLN A 51 1.10 -14.99 1.40
C GLN A 51 0.89 -13.74 0.52
N GLU A 52 1.81 -13.49 -0.42
CA GLU A 52 1.76 -12.28 -1.24
C GLU A 52 0.46 -12.18 -2.05
N GLU A 53 -0.02 -13.31 -2.56
CA GLU A 53 -1.30 -13.43 -3.28
C GLU A 53 -2.46 -12.96 -2.40
N ARG A 54 -2.50 -13.40 -1.15
CA ARG A 54 -3.52 -13.02 -0.18
C ARG A 54 -3.47 -11.53 0.15
N ILE A 55 -2.26 -10.98 0.32
CA ILE A 55 -2.08 -9.54 0.53
C ILE A 55 -2.62 -8.75 -0.67
N ARG A 56 -2.35 -9.20 -1.90
CA ARG A 56 -2.86 -8.57 -3.13
C ARG A 56 -4.38 -8.60 -3.19
N GLU A 57 -5.02 -9.70 -2.83
CA GLU A 57 -6.49 -9.82 -2.76
C GLU A 57 -7.09 -8.82 -1.77
N ILE A 58 -6.56 -8.77 -0.54
CA ILE A 58 -7.02 -7.86 0.52
C ILE A 58 -6.89 -6.41 0.05
N LEU A 59 -5.73 -6.02 -0.45
CA LEU A 59 -5.46 -4.66 -0.91
C LEU A 59 -6.35 -4.28 -2.10
N THR A 60 -6.52 -5.18 -3.07
CA THR A 60 -7.41 -4.93 -4.22
C THR A 60 -8.85 -4.71 -3.78
N ALA A 61 -9.36 -5.53 -2.85
CA ALA A 61 -10.69 -5.36 -2.30
C ALA A 61 -10.84 -4.05 -1.52
N TYR A 62 -9.84 -3.69 -0.71
CA TYR A 62 -9.83 -2.43 0.04
C TYR A 62 -9.84 -1.22 -0.89
N PHE A 63 -8.93 -1.15 -1.88
CA PHE A 63 -8.85 0.01 -2.78
C PHE A 63 -10.11 0.17 -3.62
N SER A 64 -10.69 -0.93 -4.10
CA SER A 64 -11.93 -0.89 -4.90
C SER A 64 -13.14 -0.37 -4.12
N ARG A 65 -13.13 -0.47 -2.78
CA ARG A 65 -14.20 0.03 -1.91
C ARG A 65 -13.93 1.44 -1.39
N SER A 66 -12.67 1.83 -1.29
CA SER A 66 -12.26 3.05 -0.57
C SER A 66 -12.02 4.24 -1.51
N TYR A 67 -11.83 3.99 -2.82
CA TYR A 67 -11.50 5.02 -3.80
C TYR A 67 -12.32 4.85 -5.08
N ASP A 68 -12.87 5.95 -5.58
CA ASP A 68 -13.71 5.98 -6.79
C ASP A 68 -12.89 6.01 -8.10
N PHE A 69 -11.58 5.75 -8.02
CA PHE A 69 -10.68 5.75 -9.15
C PHE A 69 -9.83 4.47 -9.14
N PRO A 70 -9.44 3.95 -10.33
CA PRO A 70 -8.56 2.79 -10.39
C PRO A 70 -7.26 3.11 -9.68
N GLN A 71 -6.90 2.30 -8.68
CA GLN A 71 -5.69 2.50 -7.90
C GLN A 71 -4.68 1.39 -8.22
N PRO A 72 -3.93 1.49 -9.34
CA PRO A 72 -2.88 0.54 -9.63
C PRO A 72 -1.79 0.69 -8.58
N PHE A 73 -1.46 -0.44 -7.93
CA PHE A 73 -0.38 -0.53 -6.97
C PHE A 73 0.61 -1.60 -7.37
N VAL A 74 1.86 -1.41 -6.97
CA VAL A 74 2.89 -2.45 -7.01
C VAL A 74 3.18 -2.88 -5.59
N LEU A 75 3.15 -4.19 -5.36
CA LEU A 75 3.58 -4.80 -4.12
C LEU A 75 4.94 -5.47 -4.36
N VAL A 76 5.92 -5.14 -3.53
CA VAL A 76 7.29 -5.69 -3.61
C VAL A 76 7.69 -6.21 -2.24
N SER A 77 8.06 -7.48 -2.15
CA SER A 77 8.62 -8.03 -0.91
C SER A 77 10.08 -7.60 -0.74
N SER A 78 10.52 -7.38 0.51
CA SER A 78 11.91 -7.02 0.81
C SER A 78 12.91 -8.08 0.34
N ALA A 79 12.48 -9.34 0.23
CA ALA A 79 13.30 -10.43 -0.30
C ALA A 79 13.63 -10.24 -1.79
N MET A 80 12.72 -9.65 -2.58
CA MET A 80 12.94 -9.38 -4.00
C MET A 80 13.97 -8.25 -4.23
N LEU A 81 13.99 -7.23 -3.37
CA LEU A 81 14.84 -6.04 -3.50
C LEU A 81 16.33 -6.31 -3.17
N GLN A 82 16.64 -7.42 -2.50
CA GLN A 82 18.01 -7.75 -2.05
C GLN A 82 18.85 -8.51 -3.08
N LYS A 83 18.42 -8.59 -4.36
CA LYS A 83 19.25 -9.16 -5.41
C LYS A 83 20.44 -8.24 -5.73
N LYS A 84 21.64 -8.63 -5.27
CA LYS A 84 22.92 -8.16 -5.78
C LYS A 84 23.17 -8.66 -7.20
#